data_AF-A0A859FI91-F1
#
_entry.id   AF-A0A859FI91-F1
#
_cell.length_a   1.000
_cell.length_b   1.000
_cell.length_c   1.000
_cell.angle_alpha   90.00
_cell.angle_beta   90.00
_cell.angle_gamma   90.00
#
_symmetry.space_group_name_H-M   'P 1'
#
loop_
_entity.id
_entity.type
_entity.pdbx_description
1 polymer ?
#
loop_
_entity_poly.entity_id
_entity_poly.type
_entity_poly.pdbx_seq_one_letter_code
_entity_poly.pdbx_strand_id
1 'polypeptide(L)'
;MKKILWGVVILAMLVSIPFLWERVQVEGANDVYELSIPYDDIELMSRNAGLDAELIYERLTAEQGIQSVALEPLTISDLRSRDLVEYVSTGQLLQLYDIERSDIPQETGFYLQIIEENELTEPIEEVLNYERSEFGLEIMEMEIEGDTFFYVPFGSSRTLNEPITFDMEAYEEVVSNGLSVIPRLENNFYFEEENHVLFRQLEEMSENASHVLFTGLEIVGFGEPEAIANLADRMNRLGLGAIMIENSDQRGLHQLMDRLDRDHVRLHSMTLGSTFDPTDYTAVFRGARAVHERNNQIIFVNLLNRAPAEIYTSPDAALKQLDNTEIFLSDMHRRTSGEPGIAMPYENFQAPIWFTLIVLLAAASFVGIVASLLSTKLILPLAGVSFIGFAGIALVNIDILMKLIVLGLAILAPTYAVLSIKQPESTKQVAIRFLQAIGITLTGAWFVVTLLYGSDYISHLDTFRGVKVLSIAPVIILAAFFIGYRWLSETVKFWHLVFLAVVGGLALFYVTRTGNAGVALPYELEFRQLLENTFSVRPRTTEFLIGIPIFVTGLYMWKEKVLFARFLLLAGGLGFASMVGTFTHLHTPFVTSVIRTALSIGIGAVIGVALIVVVKAILKWVVPAVMERVSR
;
A
#
# COMPACT_ATOMS: atom_id res chain seq x y z
N MET A 1 34.69 6.71 -26.23
CA MET A 1 34.13 5.62 -25.40
C MET A 1 33.01 6.12 -24.48
N LYS A 2 33.25 6.92 -23.43
CA LYS A 2 32.19 7.42 -22.52
C LYS A 2 31.00 8.10 -23.22
N LYS A 3 31.26 8.94 -24.22
CA LYS A 3 30.19 9.60 -25.02
C LYS A 3 29.32 8.61 -25.81
N ILE A 4 29.92 7.52 -26.30
CA ILE A 4 29.21 6.48 -27.07
C ILE A 4 28.28 5.71 -26.13
N LEU A 5 28.75 5.31 -24.94
CA LEU A 5 27.91 4.63 -23.95
C LEU A 5 26.75 5.51 -23.46
N TRP A 6 26.98 6.82 -23.27
CA TRP A 6 25.88 7.75 -22.99
C TRP A 6 24.88 7.82 -24.15
N GLY A 7 25.35 7.75 -25.40
CA GLY A 7 24.49 7.62 -26.57
C GLY A 7 23.63 6.35 -26.54
N VAL A 8 24.18 5.21 -26.12
CA VAL A 8 23.42 3.97 -25.92
C VAL A 8 22.34 4.13 -24.85
N VAL A 9 22.68 4.73 -23.70
CA VAL A 9 21.71 5.00 -22.62
C VAL A 9 20.58 5.89 -23.12
N ILE A 10 20.89 7.01 -23.77
CA ILE A 10 19.89 7.95 -24.28
C ILE A 10 19.02 7.29 -25.36
N LEU A 11 19.60 6.50 -26.26
CA LEU A 11 18.83 5.79 -27.29
C LEU A 11 17.85 4.79 -26.67
N ALA A 12 18.28 4.02 -25.67
CA ALA A 12 17.39 3.11 -24.94
C ALA A 12 16.27 3.86 -24.21
N MET A 13 16.56 5.03 -23.63
CA MET A 13 15.52 5.90 -23.05
C MET A 13 14.50 6.33 -24.11
N LEU A 14 14.95 6.74 -25.30
CA LEU A 14 14.03 7.12 -26.37
C LEU A 14 13.16 5.94 -26.85
N VAL A 15 13.74 4.74 -26.95
CA VAL A 15 13.02 3.51 -27.32
C VAL A 15 12.01 3.07 -26.25
N SER A 16 12.19 3.47 -24.99
CA SER A 16 11.28 3.13 -23.88
C SER A 16 10.12 4.10 -23.69
N ILE A 17 10.11 5.25 -24.36
CA ILE A 17 9.01 6.23 -24.25
C ILE A 17 7.64 5.61 -24.57
N PRO A 18 7.45 4.81 -25.66
CA PRO A 18 6.15 4.20 -25.95
C PRO A 18 5.63 3.29 -24.85
N PHE A 19 6.51 2.52 -24.18
CA PHE A 19 6.14 1.64 -23.06
C PHE A 19 5.73 2.45 -21.83
N LEU A 20 6.46 3.53 -21.51
CA LEU A 20 6.05 4.41 -20.43
C LEU A 20 4.72 5.13 -20.74
N TRP A 21 4.45 5.39 -22.02
CA TRP A 21 3.19 5.96 -22.47
C TRP A 21 2.03 4.97 -22.36
N GLU A 22 2.22 3.70 -22.74
CA GLU A 22 1.27 2.61 -22.52
C GLU A 22 0.91 2.51 -21.03
N ARG A 23 1.91 2.53 -20.15
CA ARG A 23 1.68 2.60 -18.70
C ARG A 23 0.82 3.80 -18.28
N VAL A 24 1.10 4.99 -18.79
CA VAL A 24 0.29 6.20 -18.48
C VAL A 24 -1.15 6.04 -18.97
N GLN A 25 -1.37 5.37 -20.10
CA GLN A 25 -2.71 5.08 -20.61
C GLN A 25 -3.46 4.10 -19.72
N VAL A 26 -2.81 3.01 -19.29
CA VAL A 26 -3.41 2.03 -18.38
C VAL A 26 -3.73 2.66 -17.02
N GLU A 27 -2.81 3.46 -16.46
CA GLU A 27 -3.04 4.20 -15.21
C GLU A 27 -4.16 5.23 -15.35
N GLY A 28 -4.26 5.92 -16.50
CA GLY A 28 -5.29 6.94 -16.75
C GLY A 28 -6.65 6.39 -17.18
N ALA A 29 -6.72 5.16 -17.69
CA ALA A 29 -7.97 4.50 -18.05
C ALA A 29 -8.72 3.98 -16.82
N ASN A 30 -8.00 3.72 -15.72
CA ASN A 30 -8.58 3.25 -14.46
C ASN A 30 -8.81 4.41 -13.49
N ASP A 31 -9.55 5.43 -13.94
CA ASP A 31 -9.92 6.61 -13.14
C ASP A 31 -11.23 6.39 -12.36
N VAL A 32 -11.64 5.13 -12.20
CA VAL A 32 -12.84 4.75 -11.46
C VAL A 32 -12.44 4.27 -10.07
N TYR A 33 -13.15 4.72 -9.03
CA TYR A 33 -12.97 4.23 -7.67
C TYR A 33 -14.30 3.84 -7.03
N GLU A 34 -14.25 2.81 -6.18
CA GLU A 34 -15.39 2.24 -5.50
C GLU A 34 -15.33 2.61 -4.01
N LEU A 35 -16.43 3.16 -3.49
CA LEU A 35 -16.63 3.35 -2.06
C LEU A 35 -17.48 2.20 -1.55
N SER A 36 -16.95 1.47 -0.57
CA SER A 36 -17.60 0.30 0.01
C SER A 36 -17.67 0.42 1.52
N ILE A 37 -18.73 -0.10 2.12
CA ILE A 37 -18.93 -0.16 3.58
C ILE A 37 -19.33 -1.58 4.01
N PRO A 38 -19.04 -2.02 5.25
CA PRO A 38 -19.58 -3.28 5.75
C PRO A 38 -21.09 -3.20 5.99
N TYR A 39 -21.82 -4.28 5.68
CA TYR A 39 -23.25 -4.38 5.98
C TYR A 39 -23.52 -4.28 7.48
N ASP A 40 -22.63 -4.82 8.33
CA ASP A 40 -22.76 -4.74 9.79
C ASP A 40 -22.95 -3.29 10.28
N ASP A 41 -22.33 -2.29 9.61
CA ASP A 41 -22.49 -0.89 10.00
C ASP A 41 -23.91 -0.37 9.69
N ILE A 42 -24.53 -0.86 8.60
CA ILE A 42 -25.94 -0.59 8.26
C ILE A 42 -26.85 -1.28 9.27
N GLU A 43 -26.61 -2.57 9.54
CA GLU A 43 -27.39 -3.36 10.49
C GLU A 43 -27.38 -2.74 11.89
N LEU A 44 -26.22 -2.29 12.37
CA LEU A 44 -26.12 -1.64 13.69
C LEU A 44 -26.87 -0.30 13.72
N MET A 45 -26.96 0.45 12.62
CA MET A 45 -27.76 1.66 12.56
C MET A 45 -29.27 1.35 12.54
N SER A 46 -29.69 0.33 11.80
CA SER A 46 -31.10 -0.01 11.67
C SER A 46 -31.62 -0.77 12.90
N ARG A 47 -31.05 -1.94 13.21
CA ARG A 47 -31.52 -2.82 14.29
C ARG A 47 -31.21 -2.29 15.68
N ASN A 48 -29.98 -1.82 15.93
CA ASN A 48 -29.58 -1.41 17.28
C ASN A 48 -29.96 0.05 17.58
N ALA A 49 -29.77 0.96 16.62
CA ALA A 49 -30.10 2.37 16.83
C ALA A 49 -31.58 2.67 16.55
N GLY A 50 -32.30 1.82 15.80
CA GLY A 50 -33.71 2.02 15.44
C GLY A 50 -33.92 3.04 14.32
N LEU A 51 -32.93 3.22 13.44
CA LEU A 51 -33.02 4.10 12.28
C LEU A 51 -33.69 3.35 11.11
N ASP A 52 -34.44 4.07 10.28
CA ASP A 52 -35.10 3.47 9.13
C ASP A 52 -34.07 3.04 8.07
N ALA A 53 -34.12 1.78 7.64
CA ALA A 53 -33.15 1.21 6.70
C ALA A 53 -33.21 1.92 5.34
N GLU A 54 -34.42 2.23 4.86
CA GLU A 54 -34.62 2.97 3.60
C GLU A 54 -33.94 4.35 3.64
N LEU A 55 -34.05 5.06 4.77
CA LEU A 55 -33.38 6.35 4.96
C LEU A 55 -31.85 6.21 4.95
N ILE A 56 -31.31 5.11 5.49
CA ILE A 56 -29.87 4.83 5.47
C ILE A 56 -29.42 4.65 4.01
N TYR A 57 -30.08 3.79 3.23
CA TYR A 57 -29.72 3.57 1.82
C TYR A 57 -29.92 4.82 0.98
N GLU A 58 -31.02 5.56 1.14
CA GLU A 58 -31.29 6.83 0.44
C GLU A 58 -30.12 7.81 0.62
N ARG A 59 -29.63 7.97 1.85
CA ARG A 59 -28.54 8.89 2.15
C ARG A 59 -27.18 8.37 1.73
N LEU A 60 -26.92 7.07 1.89
CA LEU A 60 -25.64 6.48 1.50
C LEU A 60 -25.47 6.41 -0.02
N THR A 61 -26.56 6.40 -0.79
CA THR A 61 -26.54 6.37 -2.27
C THR A 61 -26.66 7.76 -2.91
N ALA A 62 -27.01 8.78 -2.13
CA ALA A 62 -27.15 10.17 -2.61
C ALA A 62 -25.83 10.75 -3.15
N GLU A 63 -25.94 11.69 -4.12
CA GLU A 63 -24.85 12.52 -4.66
C GLU A 63 -23.51 11.78 -4.97
N GLN A 64 -23.61 10.58 -5.55
CA GLN A 64 -22.48 9.67 -5.83
C GLN A 64 -21.83 9.07 -4.57
N GLY A 65 -22.67 8.61 -3.63
CA GLY A 65 -22.26 8.00 -2.37
C GLY A 65 -21.56 6.65 -2.51
N ILE A 66 -22.00 5.62 -1.80
CA ILE A 66 -21.37 4.29 -1.86
C ILE A 66 -21.77 3.53 -3.14
N GLN A 67 -20.91 2.62 -3.60
CA GLN A 67 -21.17 1.78 -4.78
C GLN A 67 -21.42 0.32 -4.40
N SER A 68 -20.90 -0.11 -3.24
CA SER A 68 -21.06 -1.49 -2.80
C SER A 68 -21.16 -1.63 -1.28
N VAL A 69 -21.69 -2.77 -0.86
CA VAL A 69 -21.72 -3.20 0.54
C VAL A 69 -21.03 -4.56 0.65
N ALA A 70 -20.16 -4.69 1.65
CA ALA A 70 -19.52 -5.97 1.91
C ALA A 70 -20.31 -6.79 2.92
N LEU A 71 -20.63 -8.02 2.53
CA LEU A 71 -21.44 -8.96 3.31
C LEU A 71 -20.54 -10.07 3.85
N GLU A 72 -20.59 -10.27 5.17
CA GLU A 72 -19.92 -11.39 5.84
C GLU A 72 -20.97 -12.49 6.12
N PRO A 73 -20.60 -13.77 6.05
CA PRO A 73 -21.48 -14.85 6.46
C PRO A 73 -21.67 -14.81 7.98
N LEU A 74 -22.89 -15.10 8.44
CA LEU A 74 -23.26 -15.16 9.84
C LEU A 74 -22.72 -16.42 10.48
N THR A 75 -22.11 -16.25 11.65
CA THR A 75 -21.70 -17.35 12.53
C THR A 75 -22.82 -17.67 13.52
N ILE A 76 -22.69 -18.81 14.23
CA ILE A 76 -23.59 -19.14 15.35
C ILE A 76 -23.59 -18.03 16.40
N SER A 77 -22.45 -17.38 16.64
CA SER A 77 -22.36 -16.25 17.58
C SER A 77 -23.16 -15.04 17.11
N ASP A 78 -23.22 -14.78 15.80
CA ASP A 78 -24.02 -13.70 15.22
C ASP A 78 -25.52 -14.04 15.30
N LEU A 79 -25.90 -15.27 14.97
CA LEU A 79 -27.28 -15.77 15.12
C LEU A 79 -27.74 -15.68 16.58
N ARG A 80 -26.86 -15.97 17.55
CA ARG A 80 -27.16 -15.80 18.98
C ARG A 80 -27.34 -14.34 19.35
N SER A 81 -26.54 -13.44 18.78
CA SER A 81 -26.67 -11.99 19.02
C SER A 81 -27.96 -11.40 18.46
N ARG A 82 -28.58 -12.10 17.50
CA ARG A 82 -29.89 -11.81 16.91
C ARG A 82 -31.05 -12.54 17.60
N ASP A 83 -30.80 -13.20 18.74
CA ASP A 83 -31.79 -13.98 19.50
C ASP A 83 -32.47 -15.11 18.68
N LEU A 84 -31.81 -15.64 17.63
CA LEU A 84 -32.34 -16.72 16.79
C LEU A 84 -31.98 -18.12 17.32
N VAL A 85 -30.85 -18.20 18.02
CA VAL A 85 -30.36 -19.43 18.66
C VAL A 85 -29.84 -19.11 20.05
N GLU A 86 -29.83 -20.08 20.96
CA GLU A 86 -29.20 -19.95 22.26
C GLU A 86 -28.25 -21.11 22.57
N TYR A 87 -27.10 -20.77 23.13
CA TYR A 87 -26.15 -21.78 23.61
C TYR A 87 -26.59 -22.31 24.98
N VAL A 88 -26.88 -23.61 25.05
CA VAL A 88 -27.28 -24.28 26.28
C VAL A 88 -26.24 -25.36 26.64
N SER A 89 -25.56 -25.17 27.78
CA SER A 89 -24.66 -26.20 28.29
C SER A 89 -25.45 -27.40 28.81
N THR A 90 -24.85 -28.60 28.82
CA THR A 90 -25.48 -29.80 29.37
C THR A 90 -26.00 -29.60 30.81
N GLY A 91 -25.26 -28.86 31.64
CA GLY A 91 -25.67 -28.58 33.02
C GLY A 91 -26.90 -27.67 33.09
N GLN A 92 -26.98 -26.65 32.23
CA GLN A 92 -28.15 -25.79 32.13
C GLN A 92 -29.35 -26.55 31.59
N LEU A 93 -29.16 -27.40 30.58
CA LEU A 93 -30.24 -28.22 30.01
C LEU A 93 -30.89 -29.11 31.08
N LEU A 94 -30.09 -29.85 31.85
CA LEU A 94 -30.57 -30.72 32.93
C LEU A 94 -31.28 -29.93 34.04
N GLN A 95 -30.84 -28.69 34.32
CA GLN A 95 -31.41 -27.87 35.37
C GLN A 95 -32.71 -27.17 34.95
N LEU A 96 -32.77 -26.70 33.70
CA LEU A 96 -33.88 -25.89 33.19
C LEU A 96 -35.07 -26.75 32.75
N TYR A 97 -34.81 -27.93 32.17
CA TYR A 97 -35.82 -28.80 31.56
C TYR A 97 -36.06 -30.12 32.33
N ASP A 98 -35.49 -30.27 33.53
CA ASP A 98 -35.65 -31.44 34.44
C ASP A 98 -35.43 -32.82 33.76
N ILE A 99 -34.51 -32.88 32.80
CA ILE A 99 -34.21 -34.10 32.02
C ILE A 99 -33.23 -34.99 32.79
N GLU A 100 -33.40 -36.31 32.74
CA GLU A 100 -32.40 -37.24 33.29
C GLU A 100 -31.16 -37.32 32.38
N ARG A 101 -29.97 -37.39 32.98
CA ARG A 101 -28.70 -37.46 32.22
C ARG A 101 -28.66 -38.65 31.25
N SER A 102 -29.39 -39.73 31.51
CA SER A 102 -29.49 -40.92 30.65
C SER A 102 -30.18 -40.65 29.32
N ASP A 103 -31.05 -39.64 29.26
CA ASP A 103 -31.97 -39.41 28.15
C ASP A 103 -31.35 -38.52 27.07
N ILE A 104 -30.16 -37.99 27.34
CA ILE A 104 -29.38 -37.14 26.45
C ILE A 104 -28.02 -37.78 26.12
N PRO A 105 -27.40 -37.44 24.97
CA PRO A 105 -26.12 -38.01 24.53
C PRO A 105 -25.02 -37.96 25.60
N GLN A 106 -24.33 -39.09 25.83
CA GLN A 106 -23.34 -39.21 26.92
C GLN A 106 -21.99 -38.54 26.61
N GLU A 107 -21.74 -38.27 25.33
CA GLU A 107 -20.51 -37.64 24.88
C GLU A 107 -20.44 -36.15 25.26
N THR A 108 -19.23 -35.59 25.25
CA THR A 108 -19.04 -34.16 25.51
C THR A 108 -19.49 -33.36 24.30
N GLY A 109 -20.36 -32.38 24.51
CA GLY A 109 -20.88 -31.50 23.47
C GLY A 109 -21.65 -30.35 24.09
N PHE A 110 -22.30 -29.55 23.25
CA PHE A 110 -23.24 -28.53 23.69
C PHE A 110 -24.55 -28.63 22.92
N TYR A 111 -25.57 -27.92 23.40
CA TYR A 111 -26.87 -27.84 22.76
C TYR A 111 -27.07 -26.44 22.21
N LEU A 112 -27.57 -26.35 20.98
CA LEU A 112 -28.06 -25.12 20.39
C LEU A 112 -29.58 -25.20 20.40
N GLN A 113 -30.22 -24.33 21.18
CA GLN A 113 -31.66 -24.16 21.09
C GLN A 113 -31.95 -23.31 19.85
N ILE A 114 -32.84 -23.78 18.98
CA ILE A 114 -33.40 -22.95 17.91
C ILE A 114 -34.58 -22.20 18.50
N ILE A 115 -34.47 -20.87 18.62
CA ILE A 115 -35.53 -20.02 19.17
C ILE A 115 -36.59 -19.76 18.10
N GLU A 116 -36.14 -19.50 16.88
CA GLU A 116 -37.00 -19.23 15.73
C GLU A 116 -36.43 -19.91 14.48
N GLU A 117 -37.23 -20.77 13.85
CA GLU A 117 -36.87 -21.40 12.57
C GLU A 117 -37.09 -20.42 11.42
N ASN A 118 -36.03 -20.09 10.70
CA ASN A 118 -36.05 -19.26 9.50
C ASN A 118 -34.91 -19.64 8.53
N GLU A 119 -34.82 -18.90 7.42
CA GLU A 119 -33.81 -19.11 6.37
C GLU A 119 -32.35 -18.97 6.88
N LEU A 120 -32.12 -18.29 8.02
CA LEU A 120 -30.80 -18.14 8.63
C LEU A 120 -30.43 -19.32 9.55
N THR A 121 -31.43 -20.00 10.14
CA THR A 121 -31.22 -21.14 11.04
C THR A 121 -31.32 -22.49 10.32
N GLU A 122 -32.08 -22.58 9.23
CA GLU A 122 -32.25 -23.81 8.44
C GLU A 122 -30.91 -24.45 8.02
N PRO A 123 -29.87 -23.70 7.60
CA PRO A 123 -28.60 -24.30 7.17
C PRO A 123 -27.73 -24.85 8.30
N ILE A 124 -28.05 -24.60 9.58
CA ILE A 124 -27.19 -24.94 10.73
C ILE A 124 -26.85 -26.43 10.74
N GLU A 125 -27.86 -27.29 10.61
CA GLU A 125 -27.67 -28.73 10.65
C GLU A 125 -26.80 -29.22 9.47
N GLU A 126 -27.11 -28.77 8.25
CA GLU A 126 -26.37 -29.12 7.03
C GLU A 126 -24.90 -28.72 7.15
N VAL A 127 -24.63 -27.45 7.50
CA VAL A 127 -23.28 -26.88 7.50
C VAL A 127 -22.41 -27.55 8.54
N LEU A 128 -22.91 -27.71 9.76
CA LEU A 128 -22.14 -28.32 10.83
C LEU A 128 -21.92 -29.82 10.60
N ASN A 129 -22.75 -30.48 9.79
CA ASN A 129 -22.56 -31.89 9.46
C ASN A 129 -21.55 -32.15 8.35
N TYR A 130 -21.12 -31.15 7.55
CA TYR A 130 -20.17 -31.38 6.45
C TYR A 130 -18.85 -32.03 6.91
N GLU A 131 -18.16 -31.45 7.90
CA GLU A 131 -16.93 -32.06 8.45
C GLU A 131 -17.26 -33.28 9.33
N ARG A 132 -18.36 -33.22 10.09
CA ARG A 132 -18.63 -34.17 11.18
C ARG A 132 -19.13 -35.53 10.71
N SER A 133 -19.84 -35.57 9.59
CA SER A 133 -20.36 -36.82 9.01
C SER A 133 -19.23 -37.78 8.64
N GLU A 134 -18.07 -37.26 8.21
CA GLU A 134 -16.89 -38.08 7.89
C GLU A 134 -16.35 -38.85 9.11
N PHE A 135 -16.58 -38.32 10.31
CA PHE A 135 -16.14 -38.91 11.58
C PHE A 135 -17.27 -39.64 12.32
N GLY A 136 -18.48 -39.69 11.76
CA GLY A 136 -19.66 -40.28 12.42
C GLY A 136 -20.10 -39.49 13.66
N LEU A 137 -19.86 -38.18 13.69
CA LEU A 137 -20.19 -37.27 14.78
C LEU A 137 -21.35 -36.33 14.41
N GLU A 138 -22.38 -36.88 13.76
CA GLU A 138 -23.52 -36.12 13.28
C GLU A 138 -24.24 -35.38 14.41
N ILE A 139 -24.75 -34.20 14.07
CA ILE A 139 -25.66 -33.46 14.92
C ILE A 139 -26.92 -34.29 15.13
N MET A 140 -27.43 -34.28 16.36
CA MET A 140 -28.72 -34.90 16.68
C MET A 140 -29.73 -33.81 17.00
N GLU A 141 -30.78 -33.73 16.18
CA GLU A 141 -31.97 -32.96 16.50
C GLU A 141 -32.74 -33.65 17.64
N MET A 142 -33.15 -32.86 18.62
CA MET A 142 -33.88 -33.31 19.80
C MET A 142 -35.01 -32.32 20.09
N GLU A 143 -36.22 -32.84 20.27
CA GLU A 143 -37.35 -32.06 20.76
C GLU A 143 -37.46 -32.25 22.27
N ILE A 144 -37.32 -31.16 23.04
CA ILE A 144 -37.35 -31.17 24.50
C ILE A 144 -38.39 -30.16 24.95
N GLU A 145 -39.45 -30.63 25.61
CA GLU A 145 -40.56 -29.79 26.11
C GLU A 145 -41.21 -28.87 25.04
N GLY A 146 -41.07 -29.22 23.75
CA GLY A 146 -41.60 -28.46 22.62
C GLY A 146 -40.62 -27.47 21.98
N ASP A 147 -39.38 -27.39 22.49
CA ASP A 147 -38.29 -26.62 21.91
C ASP A 147 -37.35 -27.53 21.11
N THR A 148 -36.88 -27.04 19.96
CA THR A 148 -35.93 -27.75 19.07
C THR A 148 -34.49 -27.50 19.52
N PHE A 149 -33.73 -28.57 19.75
CA PHE A 149 -32.32 -28.53 20.09
C PHE A 149 -31.47 -29.31 19.11
N PHE A 150 -30.35 -28.72 18.70
CA PHE A 150 -29.27 -29.44 18.04
C PHE A 150 -28.18 -29.79 19.05
N TYR A 151 -27.97 -31.08 19.30
CA TYR A 151 -26.80 -31.54 20.04
C TYR A 151 -25.59 -31.58 19.12
N VAL A 152 -24.58 -30.79 19.45
CA VAL A 152 -23.34 -30.69 18.71
C VAL A 152 -22.22 -31.43 19.46
N PRO A 153 -21.83 -32.64 19.02
CA PRO A 153 -20.75 -33.39 19.65
C PRO A 153 -19.42 -32.66 19.49
N PHE A 154 -18.62 -32.65 20.58
CA PHE A 154 -17.30 -32.01 20.66
C PHE A 154 -17.26 -30.54 20.21
N GLY A 155 -18.39 -29.85 20.23
CA GLY A 155 -18.48 -28.46 19.85
C GLY A 155 -17.55 -27.57 20.68
N SER A 156 -16.88 -26.63 20.01
CA SER A 156 -15.87 -25.75 20.62
C SER A 156 -16.17 -24.27 20.32
N SER A 157 -15.37 -23.36 20.87
CA SER A 157 -15.43 -21.95 20.48
C SER A 157 -15.18 -21.72 18.98
N ARG A 158 -14.47 -22.64 18.30
CA ARG A 158 -14.32 -22.58 16.85
C ARG A 158 -15.66 -22.83 16.14
N THR A 159 -16.44 -23.79 16.62
CA THR A 159 -17.78 -24.09 16.10
C THR A 159 -18.72 -22.91 16.27
N LEU A 160 -18.63 -22.17 17.38
CA LEU A 160 -19.45 -20.97 17.59
C LEU A 160 -19.11 -19.81 16.64
N ASN A 161 -17.90 -19.80 16.07
CA ASN A 161 -17.45 -18.81 15.09
C ASN A 161 -17.36 -19.40 13.67
N GLU A 162 -17.91 -20.60 13.46
CA GLU A 162 -17.99 -21.23 12.15
C GLU A 162 -19.04 -20.47 11.32
N PRO A 163 -18.71 -19.96 10.13
CA PRO A 163 -19.67 -19.31 9.25
C PRO A 163 -20.72 -20.30 8.76
N ILE A 164 -22.00 -19.99 8.98
CA ILE A 164 -23.13 -20.84 8.64
C ILE A 164 -23.73 -20.45 7.30
N THR A 165 -24.12 -19.19 7.15
CA THR A 165 -24.92 -18.73 6.01
C THR A 165 -24.74 -17.24 5.76
N PHE A 166 -24.83 -16.80 4.51
CA PHE A 166 -25.04 -15.39 4.21
C PHE A 166 -26.49 -14.98 4.51
N ASP A 167 -26.67 -13.74 4.95
CA ASP A 167 -27.99 -13.12 5.06
C ASP A 167 -28.49 -12.74 3.65
N MET A 168 -29.27 -13.64 3.02
CA MET A 168 -29.71 -13.44 1.64
C MET A 168 -30.81 -12.39 1.51
N GLU A 169 -31.59 -12.15 2.57
CA GLU A 169 -32.51 -11.02 2.64
C GLU A 169 -31.74 -9.69 2.62
N ALA A 170 -30.66 -9.59 3.38
CA ALA A 170 -29.75 -8.44 3.32
C ALA A 170 -29.11 -8.26 1.93
N TYR A 171 -28.71 -9.36 1.27
CA TYR A 171 -28.20 -9.31 -0.10
C TYR A 171 -29.25 -8.72 -1.06
N GLU A 172 -30.49 -9.19 -1.01
CA GLU A 172 -31.57 -8.67 -1.85
C GLU A 172 -31.88 -7.19 -1.54
N GLU A 173 -31.88 -6.80 -0.27
CA GLU A 173 -32.07 -5.42 0.17
C GLU A 173 -31.01 -4.49 -0.45
N VAL A 174 -29.73 -4.87 -0.35
CA VAL A 174 -28.61 -4.11 -0.92
C VAL A 174 -28.74 -3.98 -2.44
N VAL A 175 -29.02 -5.09 -3.14
CA VAL A 175 -29.15 -5.11 -4.61
C VAL A 175 -30.36 -4.30 -5.07
N SER A 176 -31.48 -4.36 -4.35
CA SER A 176 -32.70 -3.62 -4.68
C SER A 176 -32.51 -2.10 -4.60
N ASN A 177 -31.57 -1.65 -3.75
CA ASN A 177 -31.12 -0.27 -3.61
C ASN A 177 -30.06 0.15 -4.66
N GLY A 178 -29.76 -0.71 -5.64
CA GLY A 178 -28.86 -0.41 -6.75
C GLY A 178 -27.38 -0.49 -6.39
N LEU A 179 -27.03 -1.12 -5.27
CA LEU A 179 -25.66 -1.33 -4.82
C LEU A 179 -25.15 -2.70 -5.25
N SER A 180 -23.86 -2.79 -5.58
CA SER A 180 -23.19 -4.08 -5.75
C SER A 180 -22.81 -4.69 -4.40
N VAL A 181 -22.48 -5.98 -4.40
CA VAL A 181 -22.05 -6.67 -3.18
C VAL A 181 -20.60 -7.13 -3.27
N ILE A 182 -19.93 -7.10 -2.13
CA ILE A 182 -18.61 -7.71 -1.95
C ILE A 182 -18.78 -8.88 -0.96
N PRO A 183 -18.92 -10.11 -1.45
CA PRO A 183 -18.93 -11.29 -0.58
C PRO A 183 -17.61 -11.39 0.17
N ARG A 184 -17.69 -11.64 1.47
CA ARG A 184 -16.52 -11.85 2.31
C ARG A 184 -16.42 -13.30 2.73
N LEU A 185 -15.21 -13.86 2.63
CA LEU A 185 -14.96 -15.24 3.01
C LEU A 185 -13.86 -15.32 4.07
N GLU A 186 -14.10 -16.10 5.12
CA GLU A 186 -13.13 -16.42 6.15
C GLU A 186 -12.63 -17.86 6.00
N ASN A 187 -11.38 -18.12 6.37
CA ASN A 187 -10.81 -19.47 6.42
C ASN A 187 -11.24 -20.25 7.70
N ASN A 188 -12.54 -20.33 7.99
CA ASN A 188 -13.07 -21.03 9.17
C ASN A 188 -14.35 -21.84 8.90
N PHE A 189 -14.53 -22.35 7.68
CA PHE A 189 -15.59 -23.30 7.32
C PHE A 189 -15.01 -24.48 6.54
N TYR A 190 -15.78 -25.55 6.37
CA TYR A 190 -15.35 -26.76 5.68
C TYR A 190 -15.39 -26.58 4.15
N PHE A 191 -14.33 -25.98 3.60
CA PHE A 191 -14.24 -25.61 2.18
C PHE A 191 -13.97 -26.77 1.21
N GLU A 192 -13.72 -27.99 1.71
CA GLU A 192 -13.56 -29.19 0.87
C GLU A 192 -14.89 -29.67 0.29
N GLU A 193 -16.02 -29.35 0.95
CA GLU A 193 -17.35 -29.68 0.45
C GLU A 193 -17.70 -28.80 -0.77
N GLU A 194 -17.81 -29.40 -1.94
CA GLU A 194 -18.07 -28.69 -3.19
C GLU A 194 -19.44 -27.99 -3.20
N ASN A 195 -20.43 -28.54 -2.50
CA ASN A 195 -21.81 -28.02 -2.44
C ASN A 195 -22.10 -27.23 -1.17
N HIS A 196 -21.05 -26.78 -0.47
CA HIS A 196 -21.19 -26.01 0.76
C HIS A 196 -22.16 -24.83 0.57
N VAL A 197 -23.06 -24.59 1.54
CA VAL A 197 -24.07 -23.52 1.51
C VAL A 197 -23.48 -22.18 1.07
N LEU A 198 -22.39 -21.75 1.70
CA LEU A 198 -21.67 -20.52 1.36
C LEU A 198 -21.19 -20.46 -0.10
N PHE A 199 -20.80 -21.58 -0.71
CA PHE A 199 -20.41 -21.59 -2.12
C PHE A 199 -21.62 -21.51 -3.06
N ARG A 200 -22.77 -22.08 -2.67
CA ARG A 200 -24.03 -21.94 -3.41
C ARG A 200 -24.51 -20.48 -3.36
N GLN A 201 -24.48 -19.87 -2.19
CA GLN A 201 -24.82 -18.46 -2.00
C GLN A 201 -23.83 -17.53 -2.72
N LEU A 202 -22.53 -17.87 -2.73
CA LEU A 202 -21.54 -17.12 -3.50
C LEU A 202 -21.83 -17.16 -5.01
N GLU A 203 -22.30 -18.29 -5.54
CA GLU A 203 -22.72 -18.41 -6.94
C GLU A 203 -23.91 -17.50 -7.24
N GLU A 204 -24.90 -17.42 -6.35
CA GLU A 204 -26.03 -16.49 -6.47
C GLU A 204 -25.60 -15.01 -6.37
N MET A 205 -24.76 -14.68 -5.39
CA MET A 205 -24.23 -13.32 -5.20
C MET A 205 -23.33 -12.87 -6.36
N SER A 206 -22.75 -13.81 -7.13
CA SER A 206 -21.85 -13.49 -8.24
C SER A 206 -22.51 -12.69 -9.37
N GLU A 207 -23.84 -12.69 -9.46
CA GLU A 207 -24.56 -11.85 -10.42
C GLU A 207 -24.37 -10.35 -10.14
N ASN A 208 -24.19 -9.97 -8.87
CA ASN A 208 -24.03 -8.59 -8.41
C ASN A 208 -22.69 -8.34 -7.70
N ALA A 209 -21.76 -9.30 -7.79
CA ALA A 209 -20.41 -9.20 -7.22
C ALA A 209 -19.36 -9.29 -8.33
N SER A 210 -18.35 -8.42 -8.26
CA SER A 210 -17.18 -8.50 -9.15
C SER A 210 -15.95 -9.09 -8.47
N HIS A 211 -15.90 -9.06 -7.13
CA HIS A 211 -14.72 -9.45 -6.37
C HIS A 211 -15.09 -10.04 -5.01
N VAL A 212 -14.20 -10.87 -4.47
CA VAL A 212 -14.29 -11.44 -3.13
C VAL A 212 -13.24 -10.81 -2.23
N LEU A 213 -13.64 -10.45 -1.00
CA LEU A 213 -12.75 -9.95 0.04
C LEU A 213 -12.53 -11.02 1.11
N PHE A 214 -11.29 -11.43 1.33
CA PHE A 214 -10.99 -12.41 2.38
C PHE A 214 -10.86 -11.75 3.75
N THR A 215 -11.42 -12.37 4.78
CA THR A 215 -11.31 -11.94 6.18
C THR A 215 -10.18 -12.71 6.88
N GLY A 216 -9.44 -12.02 7.76
CA GLY A 216 -8.37 -12.64 8.56
C GLY A 216 -6.99 -12.61 7.89
N LEU A 217 -6.05 -13.38 8.46
CA LEU A 217 -4.63 -13.44 8.02
C LEU A 217 -4.37 -14.49 6.93
N GLU A 218 -5.36 -15.33 6.63
CA GLU A 218 -5.28 -16.46 5.72
C GLU A 218 -6.52 -16.43 4.82
N ILE A 219 -6.34 -16.76 3.54
CA ILE A 219 -7.48 -16.98 2.63
C ILE A 219 -8.05 -18.39 2.82
N VAL A 220 -9.25 -18.62 2.28
CA VAL A 220 -9.86 -19.96 2.20
C VAL A 220 -8.90 -20.95 1.51
N GLY A 221 -8.72 -22.14 2.09
CA GLY A 221 -7.84 -23.18 1.56
C GLY A 221 -6.36 -22.98 1.87
N PHE A 222 -5.98 -21.98 2.68
CA PHE A 222 -4.58 -21.78 3.04
C PHE A 222 -3.98 -23.02 3.73
N GLY A 223 -2.83 -23.46 3.24
CA GLY A 223 -2.16 -24.70 3.68
C GLY A 223 -2.32 -25.85 2.71
N GLU A 224 -3.31 -25.77 1.81
CA GLU A 224 -3.70 -26.83 0.88
C GLU A 224 -3.70 -26.33 -0.57
N PRO A 225 -2.65 -26.63 -1.36
CA PRO A 225 -2.52 -26.09 -2.72
C PRO A 225 -3.65 -26.45 -3.68
N GLU A 226 -4.30 -27.60 -3.45
CA GLU A 226 -5.45 -28.10 -4.21
C GLU A 226 -6.73 -27.34 -3.86
N ALA A 227 -7.00 -27.09 -2.57
CA ALA A 227 -8.12 -26.26 -2.13
C ALA A 227 -8.06 -24.84 -2.72
N ILE A 228 -6.86 -24.22 -2.73
CA ILE A 228 -6.67 -22.91 -3.38
C ILE A 228 -6.90 -22.99 -4.90
N ALA A 229 -6.55 -24.10 -5.55
CA ALA A 229 -6.80 -24.29 -6.97
C ALA A 229 -8.29 -24.42 -7.26
N ASN A 230 -9.02 -25.22 -6.47
CA ASN A 230 -10.46 -25.40 -6.59
C ASN A 230 -11.21 -24.07 -6.34
N LEU A 231 -10.76 -23.28 -5.37
CA LEU A 231 -11.29 -21.94 -5.12
C LEU A 231 -11.05 -21.01 -6.33
N ALA A 232 -9.85 -21.04 -6.92
CA ALA A 232 -9.53 -20.25 -8.11
C ALA A 232 -10.43 -20.62 -9.29
N ASP A 233 -10.58 -21.93 -9.56
CA ASP A 233 -11.42 -22.43 -10.65
C ASP A 233 -12.90 -22.03 -10.45
N ARG A 234 -13.39 -22.07 -9.21
CA ARG A 234 -14.73 -21.59 -8.85
C ARG A 234 -14.87 -20.09 -9.11
N MET A 235 -13.94 -19.27 -8.60
CA MET A 235 -13.96 -17.82 -8.81
C MET A 235 -13.89 -17.44 -10.29
N ASN A 236 -13.06 -18.14 -11.08
CA ASN A 236 -12.96 -17.94 -12.53
C ASN A 236 -14.27 -18.26 -13.25
N ARG A 237 -14.93 -19.38 -12.89
CA ARG A 237 -16.26 -19.72 -13.42
C ARG A 237 -17.31 -18.66 -13.12
N LEU A 238 -17.24 -18.06 -11.93
CA LEU A 238 -18.16 -17.02 -11.47
C LEU A 238 -17.76 -15.60 -11.94
N GLY A 239 -16.63 -15.44 -12.64
CA GLY A 239 -16.13 -14.13 -13.08
C GLY A 239 -15.67 -13.21 -11.95
N LEU A 240 -15.32 -13.77 -10.80
CA LEU A 240 -14.94 -13.07 -9.57
C LEU A 240 -13.42 -12.85 -9.50
N GLY A 241 -13.01 -11.62 -9.18
CA GLY A 241 -11.63 -11.28 -8.81
C GLY A 241 -11.39 -11.38 -7.30
N ALA A 242 -10.15 -11.19 -6.87
CA ALA A 242 -9.79 -11.08 -5.46
C ALA A 242 -9.52 -9.62 -5.07
N ILE A 243 -9.73 -9.29 -3.79
CA ILE A 243 -9.38 -7.99 -3.23
C ILE A 243 -8.11 -8.11 -2.38
N MET A 244 -7.12 -7.28 -2.66
CA MET A 244 -5.90 -7.15 -1.86
C MET A 244 -5.95 -5.91 -0.96
N ILE A 245 -5.90 -6.12 0.35
CA ILE A 245 -5.94 -5.03 1.34
C ILE A 245 -4.57 -4.33 1.43
N GLU A 246 -4.54 -3.01 1.35
CA GLU A 246 -3.33 -2.20 1.42
C GLU A 246 -2.55 -2.44 2.74
N ASN A 247 -1.28 -2.82 2.63
CA ASN A 247 -0.40 -3.18 3.76
C ASN A 247 -0.81 -4.46 4.52
N SER A 248 -1.67 -5.30 3.95
CA SER A 248 -1.94 -6.64 4.45
C SER A 248 -1.24 -7.69 3.57
N ASP A 249 -0.62 -8.70 4.20
CA ASP A 249 -0.03 -9.84 3.50
C ASP A 249 -0.80 -11.10 3.91
N GLN A 250 -1.97 -11.29 3.31
CA GLN A 250 -2.82 -12.44 3.58
C GLN A 250 -2.19 -13.69 2.98
N ARG A 251 -2.00 -14.70 3.83
CA ARG A 251 -1.32 -15.94 3.45
C ARG A 251 -2.20 -16.72 2.46
N GLY A 252 -1.60 -17.16 1.36
CA GLY A 252 -2.27 -17.87 0.26
C GLY A 252 -2.80 -16.97 -0.86
N LEU A 253 -3.00 -15.67 -0.63
CA LEU A 253 -3.59 -14.76 -1.61
C LEU A 253 -2.79 -14.70 -2.93
N HIS A 254 -1.46 -14.63 -2.86
CA HIS A 254 -0.61 -14.63 -4.06
C HIS A 254 -0.76 -15.92 -4.89
N GLN A 255 -0.91 -17.08 -4.24
CA GLN A 255 -1.09 -18.37 -4.94
C GLN A 255 -2.45 -18.47 -5.62
N LEU A 256 -3.47 -17.83 -5.02
CA LEU A 256 -4.79 -17.69 -5.63
C LEU A 256 -4.70 -16.78 -6.87
N MET A 257 -4.12 -15.59 -6.72
CA MET A 257 -4.02 -14.60 -7.80
C MET A 257 -3.25 -15.11 -9.03
N ASP A 258 -2.21 -15.94 -8.84
CA ASP A 258 -1.48 -16.58 -9.94
C ASP A 258 -2.36 -17.51 -10.83
N ARG A 259 -3.56 -17.86 -10.35
CA ARG A 259 -4.51 -18.77 -11.01
C ARG A 259 -5.82 -18.10 -11.43
N LEU A 260 -6.05 -16.84 -11.05
CA LEU A 260 -7.27 -16.13 -11.40
C LEU A 260 -7.16 -15.55 -12.82
N ASP A 261 -8.24 -15.69 -13.59
CA ASP A 261 -8.38 -15.06 -14.91
C ASP A 261 -8.65 -13.55 -14.77
N ARG A 262 -9.43 -13.18 -13.75
CA ARG A 262 -9.69 -11.79 -13.38
C ARG A 262 -8.67 -11.33 -12.36
N ASP A 263 -7.83 -10.38 -12.75
CA ASP A 263 -6.82 -9.82 -11.87
C ASP A 263 -7.47 -9.11 -10.66
N HIS A 264 -6.70 -8.98 -9.59
CA HIS A 264 -7.16 -8.43 -8.33
C HIS A 264 -7.30 -6.90 -8.37
N VAL A 265 -8.08 -6.39 -7.41
CA VAL A 265 -8.17 -4.96 -7.11
C VAL A 265 -7.63 -4.67 -5.73
N ARG A 266 -7.24 -3.42 -5.49
CA ARG A 266 -6.64 -3.00 -4.22
C ARG A 266 -7.61 -2.19 -3.40
N LEU A 267 -7.62 -2.48 -2.11
CA LEU A 267 -8.53 -1.88 -1.15
C LEU A 267 -7.74 -1.12 -0.07
N HIS A 268 -8.09 0.14 0.15
CA HIS A 268 -7.64 0.91 1.30
C HIS A 268 -8.73 0.95 2.36
N SER A 269 -8.49 0.29 3.50
CA SER A 269 -9.41 0.30 4.64
C SER A 269 -9.16 1.50 5.54
N MET A 270 -10.23 2.19 5.90
CA MET A 270 -10.21 3.28 6.86
C MET A 270 -11.41 3.21 7.79
N THR A 271 -11.28 3.88 8.93
CA THR A 271 -12.33 3.96 9.95
C THR A 271 -12.60 5.43 10.23
N LEU A 272 -13.86 5.83 10.13
CA LEU A 272 -14.32 7.13 10.60
C LEU A 272 -14.54 7.06 12.11
N GLY A 273 -15.44 6.18 12.55
CA GLY A 273 -15.81 6.03 13.96
C GLY A 273 -16.52 7.26 14.53
N SER A 274 -16.95 7.15 15.79
CA SER A 274 -17.73 8.20 16.48
C SER A 274 -16.95 9.51 16.74
N THR A 275 -15.61 9.43 16.72
CA THR A 275 -14.71 10.57 16.97
C THR A 275 -14.33 11.34 15.72
N PHE A 276 -14.83 10.91 14.55
CA PHE A 276 -14.59 11.61 13.31
C PHE A 276 -15.16 13.03 13.35
N ASP A 277 -14.30 14.00 13.06
CA ASP A 277 -14.66 15.40 12.92
C ASP A 277 -14.63 15.74 11.43
N PRO A 278 -15.77 16.03 10.78
CA PRO A 278 -15.81 16.37 9.36
C PRO A 278 -15.06 17.67 9.04
N THR A 279 -14.79 18.52 10.05
CA THR A 279 -13.96 19.72 9.86
C THR A 279 -12.47 19.39 9.80
N ASP A 280 -12.06 18.22 10.30
CA ASP A 280 -10.72 17.68 10.12
C ASP A 280 -10.60 16.92 8.79
N TYR A 281 -10.15 17.64 7.77
CA TYR A 281 -9.90 17.10 6.44
C TYR A 281 -8.84 15.98 6.38
N THR A 282 -8.18 15.60 7.49
CA THR A 282 -7.13 14.56 7.46
C THR A 282 -7.60 13.21 6.92
N ALA A 283 -8.83 12.78 7.25
CA ALA A 283 -9.42 11.54 6.74
C ALA A 283 -9.72 11.66 5.24
N VAL A 284 -10.33 12.76 4.82
CA VAL A 284 -10.61 13.07 3.40
C VAL A 284 -9.32 13.07 2.58
N PHE A 285 -8.27 13.76 3.03
CA PHE A 285 -6.98 13.71 2.33
C PHE A 285 -6.36 12.31 2.35
N ARG A 286 -6.61 11.50 3.37
CA ARG A 286 -6.11 10.12 3.42
C ARG A 286 -6.77 9.26 2.34
N GLY A 287 -8.08 9.35 2.20
CA GLY A 287 -8.82 8.64 1.16
C GLY A 287 -8.46 9.11 -0.25
N ALA A 288 -8.47 10.41 -0.51
CA ALA A 288 -8.17 10.94 -1.85
C ALA A 288 -6.76 10.53 -2.32
N ARG A 289 -5.79 10.50 -1.40
CA ARG A 289 -4.43 10.00 -1.69
C ARG A 289 -4.39 8.48 -1.87
N ALA A 290 -5.26 7.73 -1.22
CA ALA A 290 -5.33 6.28 -1.43
C ALA A 290 -5.70 5.95 -2.87
N VAL A 291 -6.61 6.74 -3.47
CA VAL A 291 -6.96 6.65 -4.90
C VAL A 291 -5.82 7.19 -5.77
N HIS A 292 -5.47 8.48 -5.67
CA HIS A 292 -4.58 9.13 -6.65
C HIS A 292 -3.08 8.92 -6.48
N GLU A 293 -2.60 8.73 -5.26
CA GLU A 293 -1.17 8.55 -5.02
C GLU A 293 -0.80 7.08 -4.84
N ARG A 294 -1.77 6.23 -4.48
CA ARG A 294 -1.54 4.83 -4.17
C ARG A 294 -2.31 3.85 -5.04
N ASN A 295 -3.11 4.28 -6.01
CA ASN A 295 -3.82 3.39 -6.95
C ASN A 295 -4.66 2.32 -6.25
N ASN A 296 -5.31 2.66 -5.13
CA ASN A 296 -6.35 1.79 -4.59
C ASN A 296 -7.66 2.06 -5.35
N GLN A 297 -8.25 1.00 -5.89
CA GLN A 297 -9.53 1.08 -6.60
C GLN A 297 -10.72 1.03 -5.64
N ILE A 298 -10.58 0.41 -4.46
CA ILE A 298 -11.64 0.38 -3.44
C ILE A 298 -11.19 1.17 -2.21
N ILE A 299 -12.07 2.04 -1.71
CA ILE A 299 -11.96 2.62 -0.38
C ILE A 299 -13.03 1.98 0.50
N PHE A 300 -12.57 1.21 1.48
CA PHE A 300 -13.44 0.53 2.43
C PHE A 300 -13.58 1.40 3.68
N VAL A 301 -14.78 1.93 3.90
CA VAL A 301 -15.06 2.88 4.98
C VAL A 301 -15.84 2.17 6.08
N ASN A 302 -15.16 1.92 7.20
CA ASN A 302 -15.85 1.51 8.42
C ASN A 302 -16.42 2.76 9.08
N LEU A 303 -17.74 2.84 9.16
CA LEU A 303 -18.46 3.93 9.81
C LEU A 303 -18.21 3.89 11.32
N LEU A 304 -18.06 2.70 11.89
CA LEU A 304 -17.81 2.48 13.31
C LEU A 304 -16.39 2.02 13.60
N ASN A 305 -15.87 2.40 14.78
CA ASN A 305 -14.64 1.81 15.29
C ASN A 305 -14.95 0.52 16.06
N ARG A 306 -14.46 -0.61 15.55
CA ARG A 306 -14.61 -1.92 16.21
C ARG A 306 -13.68 -2.10 17.43
N ALA A 307 -12.59 -1.34 17.52
CA ALA A 307 -11.57 -1.51 18.56
C ALA A 307 -11.93 -0.95 19.96
N PRO A 308 -13.03 -0.18 20.12
CA PRO A 308 -13.76 -0.08 21.38
C PRO A 308 -15.17 -0.69 21.36
N ALA A 309 -15.53 -1.48 20.33
CA ALA A 309 -16.89 -1.95 20.07
C ALA A 309 -17.91 -0.79 20.16
N GLU A 310 -17.69 0.26 19.35
CA GLU A 310 -18.62 1.39 19.31
C GLU A 310 -20.01 0.90 18.86
N ILE A 311 -21.03 1.27 19.64
CA ILE A 311 -22.44 1.03 19.32
C ILE A 311 -23.18 2.36 19.27
N TYR A 312 -24.22 2.44 18.46
CA TYR A 312 -25.14 3.56 18.50
C TYR A 312 -26.05 3.43 19.72
N THR A 313 -26.10 4.49 20.53
CA THR A 313 -26.94 4.52 21.74
C THR A 313 -28.31 5.15 21.51
N SER A 314 -28.52 5.79 20.35
CA SER A 314 -29.79 6.39 19.94
C SER A 314 -29.88 6.57 18.42
N PRO A 315 -31.10 6.73 17.85
CA PRO A 315 -31.28 7.09 16.45
C PRO A 315 -30.55 8.39 16.08
N ASP A 316 -30.54 9.40 16.97
CA ASP A 316 -29.86 10.68 16.73
C ASP A 316 -28.33 10.50 16.56
N ALA A 317 -27.73 9.57 17.30
CA ALA A 317 -26.30 9.29 17.19
C ALA A 317 -25.95 8.63 15.84
N ALA A 318 -26.78 7.71 15.39
CA ALA A 318 -26.65 7.09 14.06
C ALA A 318 -26.90 8.10 12.93
N LEU A 319 -27.92 8.96 13.06
CA LEU A 319 -28.20 10.02 12.09
C LEU A 319 -27.02 10.99 11.97
N LYS A 320 -26.42 11.39 13.09
CA LYS A 320 -25.22 12.25 13.09
C LYS A 320 -24.03 11.57 12.40
N GLN A 321 -23.85 10.26 12.59
CA GLN A 321 -22.77 9.55 11.90
C GLN A 321 -23.02 9.46 10.40
N LEU A 322 -24.27 9.31 9.99
CA LEU A 322 -24.68 9.35 8.60
C LEU A 322 -24.43 10.73 7.96
N ASP A 323 -24.79 11.83 8.65
CA ASP A 323 -24.46 13.19 8.23
C ASP A 323 -22.95 13.39 8.05
N ASN A 324 -22.16 12.92 9.02
CA ASN A 324 -20.70 12.98 8.96
C ASN A 324 -20.13 12.19 7.77
N THR A 325 -20.71 11.03 7.50
CA THR A 325 -20.32 10.15 6.39
C THR A 325 -20.61 10.82 5.06
N GLU A 326 -21.79 11.42 4.89
CA GLU A 326 -22.15 12.18 3.67
C GLU A 326 -21.20 13.35 3.42
N ILE A 327 -20.83 14.11 4.46
CA ILE A 327 -19.82 15.17 4.35
C ILE A 327 -18.46 14.59 3.93
N PHE A 328 -18.05 13.47 4.52
CA PHE A 328 -16.82 12.80 4.15
C PHE A 328 -16.83 12.35 2.68
N LEU A 329 -17.89 11.67 2.23
CA LEU A 329 -18.02 11.15 0.86
C LEU A 329 -18.03 12.29 -0.16
N SER A 330 -18.79 13.36 0.10
CA SER A 330 -18.87 14.52 -0.80
C SER A 330 -17.55 15.30 -0.89
N ASP A 331 -16.85 15.52 0.23
CA ASP A 331 -15.54 16.19 0.22
C ASP A 331 -14.43 15.32 -0.35
N MET A 332 -14.53 14.00 -0.19
CA MET A 332 -13.69 13.02 -0.88
C MET A 332 -13.87 13.12 -2.39
N HIS A 333 -15.10 13.03 -2.87
CA HIS A 333 -15.41 13.08 -4.29
C HIS A 333 -14.96 14.40 -4.93
N ARG A 334 -15.19 15.54 -4.28
CA ARG A 334 -14.72 16.86 -4.75
C ARG A 334 -13.20 16.96 -4.92
N ARG A 335 -12.45 16.17 -4.15
CA ARG A 335 -10.98 16.18 -4.13
C ARG A 335 -10.36 15.02 -4.91
N THR A 336 -11.17 14.08 -5.35
CA THR A 336 -10.76 12.96 -6.18
C THR A 336 -11.15 13.27 -7.63
N SER A 337 -10.19 13.31 -8.56
CA SER A 337 -10.44 13.53 -9.99
C SER A 337 -11.09 12.35 -10.71
N GLY A 338 -11.14 11.18 -10.05
CA GLY A 338 -11.77 9.98 -10.59
C GLY A 338 -13.28 9.98 -10.41
N GLU A 339 -13.95 9.10 -11.14
CA GLU A 339 -15.40 8.94 -11.09
C GLU A 339 -15.78 7.77 -10.16
N PRO A 340 -16.77 7.92 -9.28
CA PRO A 340 -17.30 6.82 -8.50
C PRO A 340 -17.89 5.72 -9.39
N GLY A 341 -17.54 4.47 -9.12
CA GLY A 341 -18.02 3.31 -9.86
C GLY A 341 -17.42 2.01 -9.36
N ILE A 342 -17.85 0.89 -9.94
CA ILE A 342 -17.35 -0.44 -9.56
C ILE A 342 -15.88 -0.59 -9.96
N ALA A 343 -15.06 -1.04 -9.02
CA ALA A 343 -13.63 -1.18 -9.18
C ALA A 343 -13.29 -2.24 -10.22
N MET A 344 -12.39 -1.89 -11.14
CA MET A 344 -11.89 -2.80 -12.16
C MET A 344 -10.39 -3.02 -11.99
N PRO A 345 -9.90 -4.25 -12.28
CA PRO A 345 -8.46 -4.49 -12.33
C PRO A 345 -7.81 -3.66 -13.44
N TYR A 346 -6.50 -3.46 -13.33
CA TYR A 346 -5.73 -2.86 -14.41
C TYR A 346 -5.65 -3.83 -15.60
N GLU A 347 -5.63 -3.27 -16.81
CA GLU A 347 -5.28 -4.08 -17.98
C GLU A 347 -3.88 -4.67 -17.81
N ASN A 348 -3.75 -5.96 -18.09
CA ASN A 348 -2.47 -6.65 -17.98
C ASN A 348 -1.56 -6.24 -19.15
N PHE A 349 -0.34 -5.81 -18.83
CA PHE A 349 0.68 -5.47 -19.81
C PHE A 349 2.04 -5.93 -19.32
N GLN A 350 2.89 -6.38 -20.26
CA GLN A 350 4.22 -6.89 -19.96
C GLN A 350 5.24 -6.42 -20.99
N ALA A 351 6.47 -6.25 -20.56
CA ALA A 351 7.58 -5.90 -21.43
C ALA A 351 8.00 -7.12 -22.28
N PRO A 352 8.13 -7.00 -23.61
CA PRO A 352 8.70 -8.06 -24.42
C PRO A 352 10.20 -8.19 -24.14
N ILE A 353 10.75 -9.40 -24.22
CA ILE A 353 12.14 -9.68 -23.78
C ILE A 353 13.20 -8.84 -24.50
N TRP A 354 12.98 -8.49 -25.78
CA TRP A 354 13.90 -7.64 -26.54
C TRP A 354 13.99 -6.23 -25.95
N PHE A 355 12.88 -5.71 -25.40
CA PHE A 355 12.84 -4.43 -24.73
C PHE A 355 13.68 -4.47 -23.46
N THR A 356 13.47 -5.49 -22.63
CA THR A 356 14.27 -5.73 -21.42
C THR A 356 15.77 -5.82 -21.74
N LEU A 357 16.15 -6.52 -22.80
CA LEU A 357 17.55 -6.62 -23.23
C LEU A 357 18.17 -5.27 -23.65
N ILE A 358 17.40 -4.40 -24.32
CA ILE A 358 17.85 -3.04 -24.68
C ILE A 358 18.08 -2.19 -23.41
N VAL A 359 17.15 -2.25 -22.46
CA VAL A 359 17.28 -1.52 -21.19
C VAL A 359 18.46 -2.06 -20.38
N LEU A 360 18.68 -3.38 -20.36
CA LEU A 360 19.84 -3.99 -19.72
C LEU A 360 21.18 -3.63 -20.38
N LEU A 361 21.20 -3.49 -21.72
CA LEU A 361 22.37 -2.97 -22.43
C LEU A 361 22.70 -1.53 -22.01
N ALA A 362 21.67 -0.69 -21.84
CA ALA A 362 21.83 0.66 -21.33
C ALA A 362 22.30 0.67 -19.86
N ALA A 363 21.72 -0.18 -19.01
CA ALA A 363 22.14 -0.35 -17.62
C ALA A 363 23.61 -0.78 -17.52
N ALA A 364 24.03 -1.77 -18.30
CA ALA A 364 25.41 -2.22 -18.36
C ALA A 364 26.36 -1.13 -18.89
N SER A 365 25.93 -0.38 -19.91
CA SER A 365 26.63 0.80 -20.41
C SER A 365 26.81 1.86 -19.31
N PHE A 366 25.78 2.06 -18.49
CA PHE A 366 25.84 2.96 -17.35
C PHE A 366 26.83 2.47 -16.28
N VAL A 367 26.87 1.18 -15.95
CA VAL A 367 27.88 0.61 -15.05
C VAL A 367 29.30 0.85 -15.58
N GLY A 368 29.53 0.65 -16.88
CA GLY A 368 30.82 0.99 -17.51
C GLY A 368 31.16 2.49 -17.44
N ILE A 369 30.17 3.38 -17.55
CA ILE A 369 30.34 4.83 -17.34
C ILE A 369 30.74 5.13 -15.90
N VAL A 370 30.13 4.47 -14.91
CA VAL A 370 30.48 4.64 -13.49
C VAL A 370 31.89 4.13 -13.20
N ALA A 371 32.30 3.01 -13.80
CA ALA A 371 33.65 2.48 -13.71
C ALA A 371 34.75 3.46 -14.15
N SER A 372 34.42 4.47 -14.97
CA SER A 372 35.35 5.53 -15.34
C SER A 372 35.85 6.38 -14.16
N LEU A 373 35.17 6.33 -13.00
CA LEU A 373 35.65 6.94 -11.75
C LEU A 373 36.89 6.22 -11.18
N LEU A 374 37.03 4.91 -11.45
CA LEU A 374 38.17 4.10 -11.02
C LEU A 374 39.28 4.12 -12.06
N SER A 375 38.95 3.81 -13.32
CA SER A 375 39.89 3.81 -14.43
C SER A 375 39.18 3.83 -15.79
N THR A 376 39.66 4.64 -16.72
CA THR A 376 39.11 4.71 -18.08
C THR A 376 39.27 3.41 -18.88
N LYS A 377 40.22 2.55 -18.48
CA LYS A 377 40.44 1.24 -19.13
C LYS A 377 39.35 0.22 -18.76
N LEU A 378 38.68 0.40 -17.62
CA LEU A 378 37.65 -0.52 -17.13
C LEU A 378 36.27 -0.29 -17.75
N ILE A 379 36.07 0.80 -18.50
CA ILE A 379 34.78 1.18 -19.09
C ILE A 379 34.17 0.03 -19.92
N LEU A 380 34.90 -0.46 -20.93
CA LEU A 380 34.39 -1.47 -21.85
C LEU A 380 34.36 -2.89 -21.25
N PRO A 381 35.39 -3.34 -20.51
CA PRO A 381 35.33 -4.64 -19.83
C PRO A 381 34.17 -4.75 -18.84
N LEU A 382 33.95 -3.75 -17.98
CA LEU A 382 32.86 -3.81 -17.02
C LEU A 382 31.49 -3.64 -17.69
N ALA A 383 31.35 -2.81 -18.72
CA ALA A 383 30.11 -2.76 -19.49
C ALA A 383 29.79 -4.13 -20.14
N GLY A 384 30.78 -4.79 -20.74
CA GLY A 384 30.59 -6.09 -21.38
C GLY A 384 30.24 -7.20 -20.37
N VAL A 385 31.00 -7.29 -19.28
CA VAL A 385 30.75 -8.29 -18.22
C VAL A 385 29.39 -8.04 -17.55
N SER A 386 29.05 -6.79 -17.24
CA SER A 386 27.73 -6.46 -16.68
C SER A 386 26.61 -6.81 -17.66
N PHE A 387 26.75 -6.57 -18.96
CA PHE A 387 25.72 -6.94 -19.93
C PHE A 387 25.51 -8.46 -19.98
N ILE A 388 26.58 -9.24 -20.04
CA ILE A 388 26.49 -10.71 -20.03
C ILE A 388 25.82 -11.20 -18.75
N GLY A 389 26.22 -10.67 -17.60
CA GLY A 389 25.62 -11.02 -16.30
C GLY A 389 24.14 -10.65 -16.22
N PHE A 390 23.78 -9.42 -16.63
CA PHE A 390 22.41 -8.94 -16.60
C PHE A 390 21.50 -9.70 -17.58
N ALA A 391 21.96 -9.91 -18.81
CA ALA A 391 21.21 -10.69 -19.80
C ALA A 391 21.04 -12.15 -19.35
N GLY A 392 22.07 -12.75 -18.76
CA GLY A 392 21.97 -14.09 -18.16
C GLY A 392 20.90 -14.16 -17.06
N ILE A 393 20.88 -13.17 -16.16
CA ILE A 393 19.85 -13.09 -15.10
C ILE A 393 18.45 -12.95 -15.69
N ALA A 394 18.27 -12.10 -16.71
CA ALA A 394 16.99 -11.90 -17.37
C ALA A 394 16.48 -13.16 -18.06
N LEU A 395 17.37 -13.95 -18.67
CA LEU A 395 17.02 -15.20 -19.36
C LEU A 395 16.63 -16.33 -18.39
N VAL A 396 17.18 -16.34 -17.17
CA VAL A 396 16.80 -17.32 -16.13
C VAL A 396 15.53 -16.88 -15.38
N ASN A 397 15.07 -15.64 -15.59
CA ASN A 397 13.88 -15.06 -14.98
C ASN A 397 13.88 -15.11 -13.44
N ILE A 398 15.04 -14.83 -12.82
CA ILE A 398 15.18 -14.77 -11.36
C ILE A 398 14.88 -13.36 -10.88
N ASP A 399 13.65 -13.15 -10.41
CA ASP A 399 13.13 -11.86 -9.96
C ASP A 399 14.02 -11.16 -8.89
N ILE A 400 14.44 -11.88 -7.85
CA ILE A 400 15.26 -11.28 -6.79
C ILE A 400 16.61 -10.73 -7.30
N LEU A 401 17.19 -11.36 -8.32
CA LEU A 401 18.43 -10.90 -8.93
C LEU A 401 18.20 -9.66 -9.81
N MET A 402 17.07 -9.60 -10.52
CA MET A 402 16.66 -8.40 -11.26
C MET A 402 16.48 -7.21 -10.32
N LYS A 403 15.80 -7.39 -9.18
CA LYS A 403 15.65 -6.34 -8.16
C LYS A 403 16.99 -5.87 -7.59
N LEU A 404 17.97 -6.77 -7.41
CA LEU A 404 19.32 -6.40 -6.98
C LEU A 404 20.06 -5.56 -8.04
N ILE A 405 19.91 -5.88 -9.33
CA ILE A 405 20.46 -5.06 -10.43
C ILE A 405 19.86 -3.65 -10.36
N VAL A 406 18.53 -3.56 -10.26
CA VAL A 406 17.81 -2.29 -10.22
C VAL A 406 18.21 -1.46 -8.99
N LEU A 407 18.30 -2.08 -7.80
CA LEU A 407 18.79 -1.41 -6.59
C LEU A 407 20.21 -0.89 -6.76
N GLY A 408 21.11 -1.68 -7.38
CA GLY A 408 22.46 -1.27 -7.70
C GLY A 408 22.49 -0.03 -8.59
N LEU A 409 21.74 -0.03 -9.70
CA LEU A 409 21.63 1.13 -10.61
C LEU A 409 21.05 2.36 -9.91
N ALA A 410 20.01 2.16 -9.10
CA ALA A 410 19.36 3.21 -8.32
C ALA A 410 20.31 3.88 -7.31
N ILE A 411 21.29 3.14 -6.76
CA ILE A 411 22.34 3.68 -5.88
C ILE A 411 23.48 4.31 -6.68
N LEU A 412 23.89 3.68 -7.79
CA LEU A 412 25.01 4.15 -8.60
C LEU A 412 24.70 5.50 -9.27
N ALA A 413 23.46 5.74 -9.72
CA ALA A 413 23.06 6.98 -10.37
C ALA A 413 23.24 8.25 -9.53
N PRO A 414 22.64 8.40 -8.33
CA PRO A 414 22.85 9.56 -7.46
C PRO A 414 24.31 9.69 -7.01
N THR A 415 24.99 8.58 -6.74
CA THR A 415 26.42 8.58 -6.38
C THR A 415 27.27 9.14 -7.52
N TYR A 416 27.07 8.65 -8.74
CA TYR A 416 27.78 9.10 -9.92
C TYR A 416 27.46 10.55 -10.30
N ALA A 417 26.20 10.96 -10.11
CA ALA A 417 25.77 12.34 -10.34
C ALA A 417 26.62 13.34 -9.55
N VAL A 418 26.89 13.06 -8.27
CA VAL A 418 27.73 13.93 -7.43
C VAL A 418 29.22 13.81 -7.76
N LEU A 419 29.75 12.58 -7.90
CA LEU A 419 31.19 12.36 -8.10
C LEU A 419 31.71 12.78 -9.48
N SER A 420 30.85 12.77 -10.50
CA SER A 420 31.24 13.13 -11.87
C SER A 420 31.39 14.64 -12.11
N ILE A 421 30.95 15.47 -11.15
CA ILE A 421 30.98 16.92 -11.28
C ILE A 421 32.39 17.44 -11.07
N LYS A 422 32.78 18.37 -11.94
CA LYS A 422 34.02 19.14 -11.80
C LYS A 422 33.72 20.52 -11.23
N GLN A 423 34.70 21.09 -10.53
CA GLN A 423 34.61 22.43 -9.95
C GLN A 423 34.11 23.44 -11.00
N PRO A 424 32.99 24.15 -10.75
CA PRO A 424 32.49 25.16 -11.67
C PRO A 424 33.38 26.41 -11.65
N GLU A 425 33.60 27.02 -12.81
CA GLU A 425 34.37 28.29 -12.92
C GLU A 425 33.46 29.51 -13.02
N SER A 426 32.18 29.33 -13.39
CA SER A 426 31.21 30.41 -13.57
C SER A 426 29.82 30.03 -13.05
N THR A 427 28.97 31.03 -12.80
CA THR A 427 27.58 30.79 -12.39
C THR A 427 26.79 30.01 -13.44
N LYS A 428 27.08 30.24 -14.73
CA LYS A 428 26.51 29.42 -15.82
C LYS A 428 26.95 27.96 -15.70
N GLN A 429 28.21 27.71 -15.37
CA GLN A 429 28.68 26.35 -15.14
C GLN A 429 28.01 25.72 -13.90
N VAL A 430 27.73 26.47 -12.83
CA VAL A 430 26.96 25.96 -11.67
C VAL A 430 25.60 25.41 -12.13
N ALA A 431 24.85 26.19 -12.91
CA ALA A 431 23.56 25.76 -13.45
C ALA A 431 23.70 24.53 -14.36
N ILE A 432 24.70 24.50 -15.25
CA ILE A 432 24.95 23.33 -16.11
C ILE A 432 25.29 22.09 -15.28
N ARG A 433 26.13 22.21 -14.24
CA ARG A 433 26.48 21.06 -13.37
C ARG A 433 25.27 20.56 -12.58
N PHE A 434 24.41 21.46 -12.13
CA PHE A 434 23.17 21.10 -11.48
C PHE A 434 22.24 20.30 -12.41
N LEU A 435 22.01 20.79 -13.64
CA LEU A 435 21.20 20.08 -14.64
C LEU A 435 21.82 18.74 -15.05
N GLN A 436 23.16 18.67 -15.16
CA GLN A 436 23.87 17.41 -15.41
C GLN A 436 23.64 16.40 -14.28
N ALA A 437 23.71 16.85 -13.03
CA ALA A 437 23.48 15.98 -11.88
C ALA A 437 22.05 15.42 -11.89
N ILE A 438 21.04 16.28 -12.10
CA ILE A 438 19.64 15.88 -12.25
C ILE A 438 19.47 14.86 -13.38
N GLY A 439 20.00 15.16 -14.57
CA GLY A 439 19.86 14.26 -15.72
C GLY A 439 20.47 12.88 -15.47
N ILE A 440 21.64 12.82 -14.82
CA ILE A 440 22.26 11.55 -14.41
C ILE A 440 21.39 10.83 -13.37
N THR A 441 20.89 11.52 -12.35
CA THR A 441 20.02 10.92 -11.33
C THR A 441 18.74 10.35 -11.95
N LEU A 442 18.11 11.08 -12.87
CA LEU A 442 16.91 10.64 -13.59
C LEU A 442 17.18 9.40 -14.44
N THR A 443 18.40 9.14 -14.90
CA THR A 443 18.70 7.86 -15.57
C THR A 443 18.58 6.66 -14.62
N GLY A 444 18.91 6.83 -13.33
CA GLY A 444 18.65 5.82 -12.31
C GLY A 444 17.16 5.56 -12.11
N ALA A 445 16.36 6.63 -11.98
CA ALA A 445 14.91 6.53 -11.91
C ALA A 445 14.32 5.85 -13.17
N TRP A 446 14.85 6.18 -14.34
CA TRP A 446 14.43 5.56 -15.61
C TRP A 446 14.66 4.05 -15.62
N PHE A 447 15.84 3.58 -15.15
CA PHE A 447 16.11 2.15 -15.05
C PHE A 447 15.16 1.45 -14.07
N VAL A 448 14.79 2.11 -12.96
CA VAL A 448 13.81 1.56 -12.02
C VAL A 448 12.48 1.31 -12.71
N VAL A 449 11.92 2.32 -13.39
CA VAL A 449 10.60 2.22 -14.02
C VAL A 449 10.58 1.28 -15.23
N THR A 450 11.68 1.20 -15.98
CA THR A 450 11.73 0.37 -17.21
C THR A 450 12.15 -1.07 -17.00
N LEU A 451 12.96 -1.37 -15.99
CA LEU A 451 13.32 -2.76 -15.65
C LEU A 451 12.29 -3.42 -14.74
N LEU A 452 11.53 -2.64 -13.96
CA LEU A 452 10.39 -3.11 -13.17
C LEU A 452 9.09 -2.63 -13.83
N TYR A 453 8.94 -3.01 -15.09
CA TYR A 453 7.78 -2.71 -15.92
C TYR A 453 6.85 -3.92 -15.98
N GLY A 454 5.58 -3.72 -15.67
CA GLY A 454 4.54 -4.73 -15.74
C GLY A 454 3.34 -4.37 -14.86
N SER A 455 2.20 -5.02 -15.11
CA SER A 455 0.99 -4.89 -14.30
C SER A 455 1.24 -5.18 -12.83
N ASP A 456 2.01 -6.24 -12.52
CA ASP A 456 2.31 -6.71 -11.17
C ASP A 456 2.89 -5.62 -10.25
N TYR A 457 3.65 -4.69 -10.82
CA TYR A 457 4.24 -3.57 -10.08
C TYR A 457 3.28 -2.41 -9.85
N ILE A 458 2.32 -2.19 -10.76
CA ILE A 458 1.29 -1.15 -10.63
C ILE A 458 0.20 -1.63 -9.65
N SER A 459 -0.19 -2.89 -9.77
CA SER A 459 -1.16 -3.56 -8.90
C SER A 459 -0.57 -3.96 -7.54
N HIS A 460 0.70 -3.63 -7.27
CA HIS A 460 1.36 -3.86 -5.98
C HIS A 460 1.50 -5.33 -5.57
N LEU A 461 1.25 -6.28 -6.48
CA LEU A 461 1.62 -7.69 -6.30
C LEU A 461 3.11 -7.82 -6.04
N ASP A 462 3.89 -7.02 -6.76
CA ASP A 462 5.31 -6.95 -6.58
C ASP A 462 5.81 -5.54 -6.27
N THR A 463 6.82 -5.46 -5.40
CA THR A 463 7.35 -4.22 -4.87
C THR A 463 8.86 -4.15 -4.93
N PHE A 464 9.37 -2.93 -5.09
CA PHE A 464 10.79 -2.68 -4.95
C PHE A 464 11.24 -2.84 -3.50
N ARG A 465 12.03 -3.89 -3.24
CA ARG A 465 12.68 -4.12 -1.95
C ARG A 465 14.02 -3.39 -1.89
N GLY A 466 14.23 -2.59 -0.84
CA GLY A 466 15.49 -1.89 -0.61
C GLY A 466 15.42 -0.36 -0.62
N VAL A 467 14.22 0.24 -0.54
CA VAL A 467 14.04 1.71 -0.43
C VAL A 467 14.90 2.32 0.69
N LYS A 468 14.98 1.66 1.85
CA LYS A 468 15.82 2.09 2.98
C LYS A 468 17.32 2.01 2.68
N VAL A 469 17.75 1.03 1.87
CA VAL A 469 19.15 0.91 1.44
C VAL A 469 19.46 2.02 0.45
N LEU A 470 18.57 2.26 -0.52
CA LEU A 470 18.69 3.32 -1.51
C LEU A 470 18.80 4.71 -0.86
N SER A 471 18.04 4.99 0.19
CA SER A 471 18.06 6.32 0.84
C SER A 471 19.38 6.62 1.56
N ILE A 472 20.12 5.59 2.01
CA ILE A 472 21.33 5.74 2.83
C ILE A 472 22.61 5.49 2.03
N ALA A 473 22.62 4.47 1.16
CA ALA A 473 23.84 3.99 0.52
C ALA A 473 24.59 5.05 -0.31
N PRO A 474 23.93 5.88 -1.14
CA PRO A 474 24.61 6.95 -1.87
C PRO A 474 25.31 7.94 -0.94
N VAL A 475 24.70 8.29 0.19
CA VAL A 475 25.29 9.21 1.18
C VAL A 475 26.54 8.60 1.81
N ILE A 476 26.49 7.32 2.19
CA ILE A 476 27.64 6.60 2.77
C ILE A 476 28.78 6.50 1.75
N ILE A 477 28.49 6.12 0.50
CA ILE A 477 29.51 5.97 -0.55
C ILE A 477 30.17 7.32 -0.83
N LEU A 478 29.39 8.39 -0.93
CA LEU A 478 29.91 9.74 -1.13
C LEU A 478 30.76 10.20 0.06
N ALA A 479 30.29 9.99 1.29
CA ALA A 479 31.05 10.34 2.49
C ALA A 479 32.40 9.60 2.52
N ALA A 480 32.40 8.29 2.27
CA ALA A 480 33.62 7.49 2.18
C ALA A 480 34.59 8.00 1.09
N PHE A 481 34.06 8.42 -0.07
CA PHE A 481 34.88 8.95 -1.15
C PHE A 481 35.50 10.32 -0.82
N PHE A 482 34.71 11.25 -0.26
CA PHE A 482 35.19 12.61 0.05
C PHE A 482 36.10 12.67 1.28
N ILE A 483 35.84 11.84 2.29
CA ILE A 483 36.66 11.75 3.51
C ILE A 483 37.91 10.87 3.27
N GLY A 484 37.84 9.94 2.31
CA GLY A 484 38.89 8.97 1.99
C GLY A 484 38.89 7.78 2.96
N TYR A 485 39.88 6.90 2.87
CA TYR A 485 40.06 5.76 3.81
C TYR A 485 40.99 6.10 4.99
N ARG A 486 41.76 7.20 4.90
CA ARG A 486 42.79 7.57 5.89
C ARG A 486 42.24 7.95 7.26
N TRP A 487 40.99 8.42 7.34
CA TRP A 487 40.34 8.72 8.62
C TRP A 487 40.10 7.47 9.48
N LEU A 488 40.02 6.27 8.88
CA LEU A 488 39.96 5.00 9.63
C LEU A 488 41.26 4.73 10.42
N SER A 489 42.35 5.41 10.05
CA SER A 489 43.65 5.33 10.71
C SER A 489 43.92 6.51 11.66
N GLU A 490 42.99 7.46 11.77
CA GLU A 490 43.10 8.59 12.69
C GLU A 490 42.64 8.19 14.11
N THR A 491 43.27 8.80 15.11
CA THR A 491 42.88 8.55 16.51
C THR A 491 41.47 9.10 16.77
N VAL A 492 40.59 8.25 17.31
CA VAL A 492 39.20 8.63 17.62
C VAL A 492 39.22 9.62 18.80
N LYS A 493 38.98 10.90 18.51
CA LYS A 493 38.81 11.94 19.52
C LYS A 493 37.37 11.93 20.04
N PHE A 494 37.14 12.36 21.27
CA PHE A 494 35.80 12.44 21.87
C PHE A 494 34.79 13.20 20.99
N TRP A 495 35.20 14.31 20.35
CA TRP A 495 34.36 15.05 19.40
C TRP A 495 33.95 14.24 18.16
N HIS A 496 34.73 13.25 17.73
CA HIS A 496 34.31 12.34 16.64
C HIS A 496 33.19 11.41 17.11
N LEU A 497 33.21 10.96 18.36
CA LEU A 497 32.12 10.15 18.94
C LEU A 497 30.84 10.98 19.10
N VAL A 498 30.96 12.23 19.58
CA VAL A 498 29.82 13.16 19.67
C VAL A 498 29.25 13.45 18.28
N PHE A 499 30.12 13.71 17.30
CA PHE A 499 29.69 13.94 15.92
C PHE A 499 29.01 12.71 15.30
N LEU A 500 29.58 11.52 15.45
CA LEU A 500 28.96 10.26 15.00
C LEU A 500 27.63 9.99 15.71
N ALA A 501 27.51 10.27 17.01
CA ALA A 501 26.27 10.13 17.75
C ALA A 501 25.19 11.11 17.24
N VAL A 502 25.56 12.37 16.94
CA VAL A 502 24.64 13.36 16.38
C VAL A 502 24.23 12.99 14.96
N VAL A 503 25.17 12.65 14.07
CA VAL A 503 24.87 12.26 12.69
C VAL A 503 24.10 10.94 12.65
N GLY A 504 24.49 9.96 13.46
CA GLY A 504 23.79 8.69 13.62
C GLY A 504 22.38 8.87 14.19
N GLY A 505 22.22 9.77 15.17
CA GLY A 505 20.92 10.16 15.71
C GLY A 505 20.02 10.85 14.70
N LEU A 506 20.57 11.78 13.89
CA LEU A 506 19.85 12.43 12.80
C LEU A 506 19.48 11.45 11.68
N ALA A 507 20.37 10.52 11.34
CA ALA A 507 20.11 9.47 10.35
C ALA A 507 19.06 8.48 10.87
N LEU A 508 19.13 8.07 12.14
CA LEU A 508 18.12 7.23 12.78
C LEU A 508 16.77 7.95 12.82
N PHE A 509 16.74 9.21 13.23
CA PHE A 509 15.54 10.05 13.23
C PHE A 509 14.94 10.18 11.83
N TYR A 510 15.78 10.34 10.80
CA TYR A 510 15.35 10.35 9.40
C TYR A 510 14.75 8.99 8.99
N VAL A 511 15.44 7.89 9.29
CA VAL A 511 15.02 6.53 8.90
C VAL A 511 13.75 6.10 9.63
N THR A 512 13.61 6.41 10.91
CA THR A 512 12.39 6.12 11.69
C THR A 512 11.22 6.97 11.23
N ARG A 513 11.47 8.16 10.66
CA ARG A 513 10.45 8.98 9.98
C ARG A 513 10.14 8.55 8.56
N THR A 514 11.03 7.83 7.88
CA THR A 514 10.76 7.29 6.54
C THR A 514 10.04 5.95 6.63
N GLY A 515 8.71 5.98 6.57
CA GLY A 515 7.83 4.80 6.57
C GLY A 515 6.36 5.18 6.78
N ASN A 516 5.45 4.21 6.66
CA ASN A 516 3.99 4.43 6.71
C ASN A 516 3.45 4.77 8.12
N ALA A 517 4.27 4.68 9.18
CA ALA A 517 3.87 4.86 10.58
C ALA A 517 4.68 5.93 11.34
N GLY A 518 5.31 6.88 10.64
CA GLY A 518 6.11 7.93 11.29
C GLY A 518 5.26 9.00 11.98
N VAL A 519 5.56 9.32 13.25
CA VAL A 519 4.90 10.39 14.02
C VAL A 519 5.31 11.77 13.45
N ALA A 520 4.37 12.45 12.79
CA ALA A 520 4.54 13.82 12.30
C ALA A 520 4.23 14.82 13.41
N LEU A 521 4.92 15.97 13.41
CA LEU A 521 4.59 17.07 14.31
C LEU A 521 3.32 17.77 13.79
N PRO A 522 2.45 18.32 14.66
CA PRO A 522 1.20 18.98 14.22
C PRO A 522 1.42 20.06 13.15
N TYR A 523 2.39 20.96 13.37
CA TYR A 523 2.74 22.01 12.40
C TYR A 523 3.30 21.48 11.07
N GLU A 524 3.85 20.26 11.07
CA GLU A 524 4.33 19.62 9.85
C GLU A 524 3.15 19.09 9.01
N LEU A 525 2.09 18.59 9.66
CA LEU A 525 0.85 18.17 8.99
C LEU A 525 0.16 19.36 8.32
N GLU A 526 0.04 20.49 9.02
CA GLU A 526 -0.54 21.72 8.45
C GLU A 526 0.28 22.24 7.26
N PHE A 527 1.61 22.28 7.38
CA PHE A 527 2.47 22.68 6.25
C PHE A 527 2.35 21.72 5.06
N ARG A 528 2.22 20.42 5.32
CA ARG A 528 1.99 19.42 4.27
C ARG A 528 0.64 19.60 3.59
N GLN A 529 -0.42 19.90 4.35
CA GLN A 529 -1.75 20.21 3.82
C GLN A 529 -1.73 21.50 2.98
N LEU A 530 -1.03 22.55 3.42
CA LEU A 530 -0.86 23.79 2.66
C LEU A 530 -0.23 23.52 1.28
N LEU A 531 0.84 22.71 1.24
CA LEU A 531 1.49 22.34 -0.01
C LEU A 531 0.57 21.53 -0.93
N GLU A 532 -0.20 20.60 -0.36
CA GLU A 532 -1.14 19.76 -1.12
C GLU A 532 -2.29 20.59 -1.70
N ASN A 533 -2.90 21.48 -0.92
CA ASN A 533 -3.91 22.42 -1.41
C ASN A 533 -3.36 23.35 -2.51
N THR A 534 -2.07 23.67 -2.48
CA THR A 534 -1.45 24.56 -3.48
C THR A 534 -1.09 23.85 -4.78
N PHE A 535 -0.52 22.64 -4.69
CA PHE A 535 0.10 21.95 -5.84
C PHE A 535 -0.61 20.68 -6.28
N SER A 536 -1.65 20.23 -5.56
CA SER A 536 -2.35 18.93 -5.71
C SER A 536 -1.47 17.71 -5.45
N VAL A 537 -0.20 17.71 -5.90
CA VAL A 537 0.81 16.68 -5.64
C VAL A 537 1.85 17.21 -4.66
N ARG A 538 2.08 16.49 -3.56
CA ARG A 538 2.98 16.94 -2.50
C ARG A 538 4.46 16.71 -2.87
N PRO A 539 5.33 17.74 -2.96
CA PRO A 539 6.76 17.54 -3.19
C PRO A 539 7.42 16.93 -1.95
N ARG A 540 8.46 16.10 -2.15
CA ARG A 540 9.19 15.49 -1.03
C ARG A 540 10.03 16.52 -0.30
N THR A 541 9.71 16.78 0.97
CA THR A 541 10.40 17.77 1.83
C THR A 541 11.91 17.58 1.86
N THR A 542 12.36 16.33 1.83
CA THR A 542 13.77 15.93 1.84
C THR A 542 14.52 16.41 0.60
N GLU A 543 13.86 16.45 -0.55
CA GLU A 543 14.42 16.90 -1.83
C GLU A 543 14.50 18.42 -1.87
N PHE A 544 13.37 19.11 -1.67
CA PHE A 544 13.28 20.55 -1.92
C PHE A 544 13.70 21.43 -0.75
N LEU A 545 13.69 20.96 0.51
CA LEU A 545 14.16 21.76 1.66
C LEU A 545 15.63 21.50 2.00
N ILE A 546 16.13 20.30 1.76
CA ILE A 546 17.46 19.87 2.25
C ILE A 546 18.38 19.53 1.07
N GLY A 547 18.12 18.44 0.37
CA GLY A 547 19.09 17.88 -0.58
C GLY A 547 19.46 18.83 -1.72
N ILE A 548 18.45 19.29 -2.47
CA ILE A 548 18.65 20.14 -3.65
C ILE A 548 19.17 21.54 -3.28
N PRO A 549 18.59 22.28 -2.31
CA PRO A 549 19.08 23.61 -1.95
C PRO A 549 20.53 23.61 -1.46
N ILE A 550 20.89 22.65 -0.61
CA ILE A 550 22.26 22.55 -0.05
C ILE A 550 23.23 22.17 -1.16
N PHE A 551 22.85 21.28 -2.07
CA PHE A 551 23.68 20.90 -3.22
C PHE A 551 23.95 22.09 -4.16
N VAL A 552 22.92 22.86 -4.52
CA VAL A 552 23.06 24.07 -5.37
C VAL A 552 23.97 25.10 -4.69
N THR A 553 23.77 25.32 -3.39
CA THR A 553 24.61 26.22 -2.58
C THR A 553 26.05 25.72 -2.53
N GLY A 554 26.26 24.40 -2.36
CA GLY A 554 27.55 23.74 -2.36
C GLY A 554 28.30 23.91 -3.67
N LEU A 555 27.62 23.78 -4.82
CA LEU A 555 28.22 24.04 -6.13
C LEU A 555 28.70 25.50 -6.27
N TYR A 556 27.90 26.46 -5.79
CA TYR A 556 28.29 27.87 -5.79
C TYR A 556 29.49 28.13 -4.88
N MET A 557 29.49 27.60 -3.66
CA MET A 557 30.61 27.74 -2.73
C MET A 557 31.88 27.05 -3.24
N TRP A 558 31.75 25.95 -4.00
CA TRP A 558 32.88 25.26 -4.60
C TRP A 558 33.48 26.08 -5.74
N LYS A 559 32.65 26.78 -6.52
CA LYS A 559 33.11 27.79 -7.49
C LYS A 559 33.91 28.89 -6.79
N GLU A 560 33.44 29.40 -5.64
CA GLU A 560 34.15 30.41 -4.83
C GLU A 560 35.33 29.84 -4.01
N LYS A 561 35.71 28.57 -4.23
CA LYS A 561 36.85 27.89 -3.58
C LYS A 561 36.76 27.82 -2.04
N VAL A 562 35.57 27.82 -1.47
CA VAL A 562 35.37 27.66 -0.02
C VAL A 562 35.72 26.22 0.38
N LEU A 563 36.55 26.06 1.42
CA LEU A 563 37.13 24.76 1.84
C LEU A 563 36.07 23.68 2.10
N PHE A 564 34.96 24.04 2.73
CA PHE A 564 33.90 23.10 3.12
C PHE A 564 32.85 22.82 2.04
N ALA A 565 32.96 23.45 0.86
CA ALA A 565 31.95 23.34 -0.19
C ALA A 565 31.74 21.89 -0.67
N ARG A 566 32.78 21.06 -0.65
CA ARG A 566 32.71 19.64 -1.04
C ARG A 566 31.85 18.80 -0.10
N PHE A 567 31.80 19.15 1.19
CA PHE A 567 30.92 18.46 2.15
C PHE A 567 29.45 18.80 1.93
N LEU A 568 29.13 20.01 1.47
CA LEU A 568 27.75 20.37 1.12
C LEU A 568 27.23 19.56 -0.08
N LEU A 569 28.12 19.09 -0.97
CA LEU A 569 27.71 18.22 -2.08
C LEU A 569 27.24 16.84 -1.61
N LEU A 570 27.59 16.41 -0.39
CA LEU A 570 27.05 15.18 0.21
C LEU A 570 25.53 15.22 0.38
N ALA A 571 24.97 16.40 0.65
CA ALA A 571 23.53 16.60 0.72
C ALA A 571 22.84 16.31 -0.62
N GLY A 572 23.55 16.46 -1.75
CA GLY A 572 23.09 16.02 -3.06
C GLY A 572 22.86 14.52 -3.12
N GLY A 573 23.67 13.72 -2.41
CA GLY A 573 23.44 12.28 -2.29
C GLY A 573 22.08 11.95 -1.70
N LEU A 574 21.68 12.66 -0.63
CA LEU A 574 20.37 12.48 0.01
C LEU A 574 19.23 12.93 -0.92
N GLY A 575 19.34 14.12 -1.51
CA GLY A 575 18.32 14.66 -2.42
C GLY A 575 18.14 13.81 -3.68
N PHE A 576 19.23 13.37 -4.30
CA PHE A 576 19.20 12.55 -5.50
C PHE A 576 18.79 11.10 -5.22
N ALA A 577 19.16 10.53 -4.07
CA ALA A 577 18.65 9.23 -3.65
C ALA A 577 17.13 9.27 -3.43
N SER A 578 16.62 10.31 -2.77
CA SER A 578 15.17 10.53 -2.61
C SER A 578 14.47 10.67 -3.96
N MET A 579 15.07 11.39 -4.91
CA MET A 579 14.53 11.55 -6.26
C MET A 579 14.36 10.21 -6.97
N VAL A 580 15.37 9.33 -6.93
CA VAL A 580 15.24 7.97 -7.48
C VAL A 580 14.22 7.15 -6.69
N GLY A 581 14.22 7.27 -5.36
CA GLY A 581 13.25 6.63 -4.47
C GLY A 581 11.81 7.06 -4.71
N THR A 582 11.57 8.21 -5.36
CA THR A 582 10.21 8.58 -5.80
C THR A 582 9.64 7.56 -6.77
N PHE A 583 10.46 7.02 -7.66
CA PHE A 583 10.05 6.09 -8.70
C PHE A 583 10.12 4.62 -8.29
N THR A 584 10.57 4.31 -7.06
CA THR A 584 10.54 2.93 -6.54
C THR A 584 9.17 2.54 -6.00
N HIS A 585 8.28 3.50 -5.77
CA HIS A 585 6.88 3.25 -5.45
C HIS A 585 6.10 3.05 -6.76
N LEU A 586 6.25 1.88 -7.36
CA LEU A 586 5.75 1.60 -8.72
C LEU A 586 4.22 1.60 -8.81
N HIS A 587 3.52 1.45 -7.69
CA HIS A 587 2.06 1.58 -7.59
C HIS A 587 1.56 3.03 -7.57
N THR A 588 2.43 4.03 -7.42
CA THR A 588 2.04 5.44 -7.59
C THR A 588 2.00 5.75 -9.08
N PRO A 589 0.98 6.48 -9.59
CA PRO A 589 0.93 6.87 -10.99
C PRO A 589 2.23 7.53 -11.45
N PHE A 590 2.68 7.15 -12.64
CA PHE A 590 3.93 7.62 -13.19
C PHE A 590 3.93 9.14 -13.34
N VAL A 591 2.82 9.72 -13.82
CA VAL A 591 2.65 11.17 -13.98
C VAL A 591 2.76 11.90 -12.63
N THR A 592 2.13 11.37 -11.57
CA THR A 592 2.21 11.91 -10.20
C THR A 592 3.66 11.93 -9.71
N SER A 593 4.42 10.85 -9.95
CA SER A 593 5.84 10.76 -9.59
C SER A 593 6.72 11.77 -10.35
N VAL A 594 6.42 12.01 -11.64
CA VAL A 594 7.10 13.01 -12.48
C VAL A 594 6.81 14.43 -11.99
N ILE A 595 5.53 14.77 -11.77
CA ILE A 595 5.12 16.09 -11.26
C ILE A 595 5.77 16.37 -9.91
N ARG A 596 5.70 15.40 -8.98
CA ARG A 596 6.34 15.49 -7.67
C ARG A 596 7.82 15.83 -7.77
N THR A 597 8.55 15.11 -8.62
CA THR A 597 9.98 15.31 -8.85
C THR A 597 10.28 16.68 -9.47
N ALA A 598 9.48 17.11 -10.45
CA ALA A 598 9.62 18.40 -11.10
C ALA A 598 9.39 19.56 -10.12
N LEU A 599 8.36 19.48 -9.28
CA LEU A 599 8.09 20.44 -8.21
C LEU A 599 9.22 20.48 -7.18
N SER A 600 9.71 19.32 -6.74
CA SER A 600 10.85 19.22 -5.81
C SER A 600 12.09 19.92 -6.37
N ILE A 601 12.40 19.70 -7.65
CA ILE A 601 13.55 20.33 -8.33
C ILE A 601 13.37 21.84 -8.44
N GLY A 602 12.20 22.30 -8.88
CA GLY A 602 11.91 23.72 -9.07
C GLY A 602 11.99 24.50 -7.76
N ILE A 603 11.23 24.07 -6.75
CA ILE A 603 11.21 24.72 -5.43
C ILE A 603 12.59 24.64 -4.77
N GLY A 604 13.24 23.47 -4.83
CA GLY A 604 14.58 23.27 -4.28
C GLY A 604 15.64 24.17 -4.92
N ALA A 605 15.57 24.39 -6.24
CA ALA A 605 16.46 25.30 -6.94
C ALA A 605 16.24 26.76 -6.50
N VAL A 606 14.99 27.20 -6.35
CA VAL A 606 14.65 28.55 -5.88
C VAL A 606 15.18 28.79 -4.46
N ILE A 607 14.95 27.84 -3.55
CA ILE A 607 15.49 27.91 -2.18
C ILE A 607 17.01 27.91 -2.19
N GLY A 608 17.65 27.07 -3.03
CA GLY A 608 19.10 27.05 -3.19
C GLY A 608 19.67 28.40 -3.66
N VAL A 609 19.00 29.08 -4.60
CA VAL A 609 19.39 30.43 -5.02
C VAL A 609 19.23 31.45 -3.89
N ALA A 610 18.15 31.38 -3.11
CA ALA A 610 17.96 32.23 -1.95
C ALA A 610 19.07 32.02 -0.89
N LEU A 611 19.44 30.76 -0.62
CA LEU A 611 20.56 30.43 0.27
C LEU A 611 21.89 31.00 -0.24
N ILE A 612 22.14 30.97 -1.55
CA ILE A 612 23.34 31.61 -2.13
C ILE A 612 23.37 33.11 -1.84
N VAL A 613 22.23 33.81 -1.92
CA VAL A 613 22.15 35.24 -1.58
C VAL A 613 22.48 35.48 -0.11
N VAL A 614 21.95 34.64 0.79
CA VAL A 614 22.25 34.70 2.22
C VAL A 614 23.74 34.45 2.48
N VAL A 615 24.33 33.42 1.86
CA VAL A 615 25.76 33.12 2.00
C VAL A 615 26.61 34.28 1.51
N LYS A 616 26.27 34.91 0.37
CA LYS A 616 26.96 36.12 -0.10
C LYS A 616 26.88 37.28 0.90
N ALA A 617 25.71 37.49 1.50
CA ALA A 617 25.53 38.53 2.51
C ALA A 617 26.38 38.26 3.76
N ILE A 618 26.41 37.00 4.24
CA ILE A 618 27.23 36.59 5.38
C ILE A 618 28.72 36.80 5.09
N LEU A 619 29.20 36.33 3.94
CA LEU A 619 30.61 36.47 3.56
C LEU A 619 31.03 37.93 3.38
N LYS A 620 30.13 38.79 2.89
CA LYS A 620 30.40 40.21 2.63
C LYS A 620 30.34 41.08 3.90
N TRP A 621 29.38 40.83 4.78
CA TRP A 621 29.07 41.75 5.89
C TRP A 621 29.43 41.19 7.26
N VAL A 622 29.22 39.89 7.49
CA VAL A 622 29.35 39.27 8.81
C VAL A 622 30.77 38.78 9.07
N VAL A 623 31.39 38.09 8.11
CA VAL A 623 32.76 37.56 8.28
C VAL A 623 33.78 38.66 8.57
N PRO A 624 33.80 39.80 7.84
CA PRO A 624 34.73 40.89 8.14
C PRO A 624 34.50 41.50 9.53
N ALA A 625 33.24 41.70 9.93
CA ALA A 625 32.89 42.26 11.23
C ALA A 625 33.27 41.33 12.40
N VAL A 626 33.17 40.01 12.21
CA VAL A 626 33.62 39.02 13.21
C VAL A 626 35.14 38.96 13.27
N MET A 627 35.84 38.94 12.13
CA MET A 627 37.30 38.95 12.12
C MET A 627 37.87 40.21 12.79
N GLU A 628 37.26 41.39 12.57
CA GLU A 628 37.68 42.64 13.23
C GLU A 628 37.52 42.57 14.76
N ARG A 629 36.49 41.87 15.27
CA ARG A 629 36.26 41.65 16.70
C ARG A 629 37.15 40.58 17.33
N VAL A 630 37.59 39.58 16.56
CA VAL A 630 38.49 38.51 17.04
C VAL A 630 39.95 38.94 16.96
N SER A 631 40.29 39.91 16.10
CA SER A 631 41.63 40.50 15.97
C SER A 631 41.92 41.64 16.96
N ARG A 632 40.90 42.10 17.71
CA ARG A 632 41.06 42.99 18.88
C ARG A 632 41.05 42.14 20.13
#